data_AF-A0A955PEX2-F1
#
_entry.id   AF-A0A955PEX2-F1
#
_cell.length_a   1.000
_cell.length_b   1.000
_cell.length_c   1.000
_cell.angle_alpha   90.00
_cell.angle_beta   90.00
_cell.angle_gamma   90.00
#
_symmetry.space_group_name_H-M   'P 1'
#
loop_
_entity.id
_entity.type
_entity.pdbx_description
1 polymer ?
#
loop_
_entity_poly.entity_id
_entity_poly.type
_entity_poly.pdbx_seq_one_letter_code
_entity_poly.pdbx_strand_id
1 'polypeptide(L)'
;CTACKKVAALRLKVIVHSGEALLHRIGPFEELSGVDVITVHRLLKNSMNSDEYLLVTDSALPLLDFPDGKLDVDWTEWYDQLGEVRGKAWVAEEMEAKRQAIVESGKYRTAAARLRNEWMKVRKILSFKTRPSKVPLFEHLS
;
A
#
# COMPACT_ATOMS: atom_id res chain seq x y z
N CYS A 1 -3.47 2.94 22.08
CA CYS A 1 -3.83 1.54 22.41
C CYS A 1 -2.88 0.57 21.69
N THR A 2 -2.78 -0.69 22.11
CA THR A 2 -1.90 -1.70 21.47
C THR A 2 -2.31 -1.99 20.02
N ALA A 3 -3.61 -2.09 19.73
CA ALA A 3 -4.13 -2.26 18.37
C ALA A 3 -3.75 -1.08 17.46
N CYS A 4 -3.95 0.14 17.93
CA CYS A 4 -3.65 1.40 17.25
C CYS A 4 -2.18 1.50 16.81
N LYS A 5 -1.25 0.96 17.61
CA LYS A 5 0.18 0.93 17.28
C LYS A 5 0.51 -0.09 16.18
N LYS A 6 -0.31 -1.13 16.01
CA LYS A 6 -0.13 -2.20 15.02
C LYS A 6 -0.79 -1.90 13.68
N VAL A 7 -1.70 -0.92 13.60
CA VAL A 7 -2.36 -0.52 12.35
C VAL A 7 -1.35 -0.20 11.24
N ALA A 8 -0.24 0.47 11.60
CA ALA A 8 0.83 0.81 10.64
C ALA A 8 1.63 -0.41 10.14
N ALA A 9 1.52 -1.55 10.82
CA ALA A 9 2.18 -2.81 10.45
C ALA A 9 1.22 -3.79 9.76
N LEU A 10 -0.02 -3.38 9.47
CA LEU A 10 -0.95 -4.20 8.70
C LEU A 10 -0.42 -4.36 7.27
N ARG A 11 -0.45 -5.60 6.79
CA ARG A 11 -0.14 -5.98 5.42
C ARG A 11 -1.40 -6.54 4.77
N LEU A 12 -1.49 -6.39 3.44
CA LEU A 12 -2.70 -6.72 2.70
C LEU A 12 -2.38 -7.76 1.61
N LYS A 13 -3.10 -8.88 1.67
CA LYS A 13 -3.17 -9.87 0.58
C LYS A 13 -4.46 -9.62 -0.19
N VAL A 14 -4.34 -9.36 -1.49
CA VAL A 14 -5.50 -9.22 -2.38
C VAL A 14 -5.48 -10.39 -3.36
N ILE A 15 -6.56 -11.15 -3.42
CA ILE A 15 -6.74 -12.26 -4.36
C ILE A 15 -7.87 -11.90 -5.31
N VAL A 16 -7.64 -12.04 -6.60
CA VAL A 16 -8.65 -11.84 -7.64
C VAL A 16 -8.82 -13.13 -8.42
N HIS A 17 -10.04 -13.63 -8.41
CA HIS A 17 -10.44 -14.88 -9.04
C HIS A 17 -11.80 -14.69 -9.72
N SER A 18 -11.98 -15.32 -10.86
CA SER A 18 -13.26 -15.35 -11.58
C SER A 18 -13.77 -16.78 -11.65
N GLY A 19 -15.05 -16.96 -11.37
CA GLY A 19 -15.74 -18.23 -11.31
C GLY A 19 -17.20 -18.07 -10.88
N GLU A 20 -17.87 -19.17 -10.62
CA GLU A 20 -19.26 -19.22 -10.22
C GLU A 20 -19.43 -19.18 -8.69
N ALA A 21 -20.40 -18.37 -8.25
CA ALA A 21 -20.82 -18.33 -6.87
C ALA A 21 -22.34 -18.46 -6.77
N LEU A 22 -22.78 -19.25 -5.82
CA LEU A 22 -24.17 -19.47 -5.49
C LEU A 22 -24.54 -18.61 -4.29
N LEU A 23 -25.44 -17.65 -4.51
CA LEU A 23 -25.95 -16.75 -3.48
C LEU A 23 -27.14 -17.41 -2.78
N HIS A 24 -26.98 -17.73 -1.50
CA HIS A 24 -27.99 -18.37 -0.67
C HIS A 24 -28.46 -17.45 0.45
N ARG A 25 -29.76 -17.47 0.74
CA ARG A 25 -30.33 -16.72 1.85
C ARG A 25 -30.51 -17.61 3.07
N ILE A 26 -29.88 -17.25 4.18
CA ILE A 26 -30.03 -17.89 5.48
C ILE A 26 -30.65 -16.88 6.44
N GLY A 27 -31.98 -16.96 6.61
CA GLY A 27 -32.73 -15.99 7.40
C GLY A 27 -32.60 -14.56 6.86
N PRO A 28 -32.09 -13.59 7.64
CA PRO A 28 -31.87 -12.22 7.18
C PRO A 28 -30.57 -12.02 6.39
N PHE A 29 -29.68 -13.03 6.31
CA PHE A 29 -28.36 -12.89 5.70
C PHE A 29 -28.30 -13.53 4.30
N GLU A 30 -27.47 -12.95 3.43
CA GLU A 30 -27.06 -13.55 2.15
C GLU A 30 -25.63 -14.08 2.28
N GLU A 31 -25.40 -15.29 1.78
CA GLU A 31 -24.14 -16.00 1.86
C GLU A 31 -23.72 -16.49 0.47
N LEU A 32 -22.42 -16.38 0.16
CA LEU A 32 -21.82 -16.92 -1.05
C LEU A 32 -21.29 -18.33 -0.79
N SER A 33 -21.59 -19.25 -1.69
CA SER A 33 -21.11 -20.63 -1.64
C SER A 33 -20.74 -21.13 -3.03
N GLY A 34 -20.03 -22.25 -3.12
CA GLY A 34 -19.60 -22.81 -4.40
C GLY A 34 -18.10 -23.12 -4.44
N VAL A 35 -17.68 -23.83 -5.49
CA VAL A 35 -16.29 -24.27 -5.66
C VAL A 35 -15.36 -23.06 -5.77
N ASP A 36 -15.69 -22.05 -6.57
CA ASP A 36 -14.82 -20.89 -6.76
C ASP A 36 -14.74 -19.98 -5.53
N VAL A 37 -15.77 -19.97 -4.68
CA VAL A 37 -15.72 -19.33 -3.35
C VAL A 37 -14.75 -20.08 -2.43
N ILE A 38 -14.81 -21.42 -2.42
CA ILE A 38 -13.85 -22.27 -1.68
C ILE A 38 -12.43 -22.05 -2.22
N THR A 39 -12.26 -21.93 -3.52
CA THR A 39 -10.98 -21.63 -4.18
C THR A 39 -10.38 -20.34 -3.63
N VAL A 40 -11.12 -19.23 -3.63
CA VAL A 40 -10.62 -17.95 -3.08
C VAL A 40 -10.21 -18.08 -1.61
N HIS A 41 -11.00 -18.78 -0.78
CA HIS A 41 -10.65 -19.00 0.62
C HIS A 41 -9.37 -19.82 0.81
N ARG A 42 -9.08 -20.78 -0.08
CA ARG A 42 -7.83 -21.54 -0.07
C ARG A 42 -6.66 -20.71 -0.59
N LEU A 43 -6.86 -19.95 -1.67
CA LEU A 43 -5.87 -19.03 -2.20
C LEU A 43 -5.41 -17.99 -1.17
N LEU A 44 -6.27 -17.54 -0.27
CA LEU A 44 -5.88 -16.65 0.84
C LEU A 44 -4.88 -17.28 1.82
N LYS A 45 -4.76 -18.61 1.84
CA LYS A 45 -3.85 -19.39 2.67
C LYS A 45 -2.72 -20.04 1.86
N ASN A 46 -2.46 -19.54 0.66
CA ASN A 46 -1.44 -20.06 -0.24
C ASN A 46 -0.02 -19.99 0.33
N SER A 47 0.90 -20.63 -0.39
CA SER A 47 2.32 -20.75 -0.06
C SER A 47 3.20 -19.56 -0.46
N MET A 48 2.62 -18.45 -0.93
CA MET A 48 3.39 -17.28 -1.34
C MET A 48 4.12 -16.65 -0.15
N ASN A 49 5.44 -16.53 -0.25
CA ASN A 49 6.32 -15.99 0.79
C ASN A 49 6.32 -14.45 0.84
N SER A 50 5.12 -13.85 0.85
CA SER A 50 4.92 -12.42 1.04
C SER A 50 3.64 -12.17 1.83
N ASP A 51 3.66 -11.13 2.67
CA ASP A 51 2.47 -10.68 3.40
C ASP A 51 1.73 -9.52 2.73
N GLU A 52 2.31 -8.95 1.66
CA GLU A 52 1.74 -7.83 0.91
C GLU A 52 1.87 -8.06 -0.60
N TYR A 53 0.77 -8.49 -1.23
CA TYR A 53 0.74 -8.82 -2.65
C TYR A 53 -0.68 -8.77 -3.23
N LEU A 54 -0.74 -8.66 -4.55
CA LEU A 54 -1.91 -8.91 -5.37
C LEU A 54 -1.67 -10.20 -6.16
N LEU A 55 -2.55 -11.19 -6.03
CA LEU A 55 -2.56 -12.40 -6.85
C LEU A 55 -3.81 -12.40 -7.73
N VAL A 56 -3.62 -12.62 -9.03
CA VAL A 56 -4.68 -12.70 -10.03
C VAL A 56 -4.59 -14.05 -10.72
N THR A 57 -5.64 -14.87 -10.63
CA THR A 57 -5.66 -16.19 -11.25
C THR A 57 -5.79 -16.11 -12.77
N ASP A 58 -5.39 -17.17 -13.48
CA ASP A 58 -5.57 -17.31 -14.93
C ASP A 58 -7.03 -17.06 -15.36
N SER A 59 -8.01 -17.45 -14.53
CA SER A 59 -9.44 -17.21 -14.81
C SER A 59 -9.84 -15.73 -14.75
N ALA A 60 -9.12 -14.90 -13.99
CA ALA A 60 -9.43 -13.48 -13.82
C ALA A 60 -8.57 -12.56 -14.70
N LEU A 61 -7.37 -13.00 -15.09
CA LEU A 61 -6.43 -12.21 -15.91
C LEU A 61 -7.08 -11.62 -17.19
N PRO A 62 -7.88 -12.35 -17.97
CA PRO A 62 -8.49 -11.81 -19.20
C PRO A 62 -9.59 -10.76 -18.96
N LEU A 63 -10.07 -10.62 -17.72
CA LEU A 63 -11.19 -9.74 -17.37
C LEU A 63 -10.74 -8.38 -16.83
N LEU A 64 -9.43 -8.18 -16.72
CA LEU A 64 -8.83 -7.06 -16.01
C LEU A 64 -7.74 -6.42 -16.86
N ASP A 65 -7.78 -5.10 -16.94
CA ASP A 65 -6.70 -4.32 -17.54
C ASP A 65 -5.69 -3.94 -16.46
N PHE A 66 -4.48 -4.48 -16.56
CA PHE A 66 -3.37 -4.11 -15.71
C PHE A 66 -2.34 -3.28 -16.49
N PRO A 67 -1.75 -2.24 -15.87
CA PRO A 67 -0.61 -1.56 -16.47
C PRO A 67 0.52 -2.57 -16.74
N ASP A 68 1.17 -2.43 -17.89
CA ASP A 68 2.26 -3.34 -18.28
C ASP A 68 3.33 -3.47 -17.19
N GLY A 69 3.81 -4.71 -17.00
CA GLY A 69 4.88 -5.01 -16.04
C GLY A 69 4.47 -4.98 -14.57
N LYS A 70 3.19 -4.84 -14.23
CA LYS A 70 2.72 -4.88 -12.83
C LYS A 70 2.55 -6.30 -12.28
N LEU A 71 2.09 -7.26 -13.07
CA LEU A 71 1.91 -8.66 -12.67
C LEU A 71 3.05 -9.49 -13.26
N ASP A 72 4.22 -9.42 -12.64
CA ASP A 72 5.49 -9.92 -13.16
C ASP A 72 5.94 -11.24 -12.51
N VAL A 73 5.29 -11.67 -11.42
CA VAL A 73 5.58 -12.94 -10.76
C VAL A 73 4.61 -14.02 -11.24
N ASP A 74 5.11 -15.03 -11.95
CA ASP A 74 4.33 -16.24 -12.24
C ASP A 74 4.09 -17.03 -10.96
N TRP A 75 2.85 -17.50 -10.75
CA TRP A 75 2.45 -18.23 -9.56
C TRP A 75 1.62 -19.47 -9.92
N THR A 76 1.87 -20.59 -9.24
CA THR A 76 1.10 -21.83 -9.35
C THR A 76 1.03 -22.51 -7.99
N GLU A 77 -0.09 -23.15 -7.70
CA GLU A 77 -0.27 -23.99 -6.51
C GLU A 77 -1.23 -25.14 -6.77
N TRP A 78 -0.95 -26.28 -6.14
CA TRP A 78 -1.79 -27.48 -6.22
C TRP A 78 -2.63 -27.66 -4.95
N TYR A 79 -3.91 -27.99 -5.12
CA TYR A 79 -4.81 -28.34 -4.04
C TYR A 79 -5.52 -29.68 -4.31
N ASP A 80 -5.58 -30.57 -3.31
CA ASP A 80 -6.14 -31.93 -3.45
C ASP A 80 -7.51 -32.02 -4.15
N GLN A 81 -8.37 -31.02 -3.93
CA GLN A 81 -9.76 -31.01 -4.43
C GLN A 81 -10.00 -30.00 -5.57
N LEU A 82 -9.03 -29.13 -5.87
CA LEU A 82 -9.16 -28.08 -6.89
C LEU A 82 -8.18 -28.27 -8.06
N GLY A 83 -7.19 -29.15 -7.91
CA GLY A 83 -6.11 -29.33 -8.88
C GLY A 83 -5.12 -28.18 -8.86
N GLU A 84 -4.47 -27.96 -10.00
CA GLU A 84 -3.54 -26.87 -10.22
C GLU A 84 -4.29 -25.54 -10.45
N VAL A 85 -3.95 -24.53 -9.66
CA VAL A 85 -4.41 -23.15 -9.88
C VAL A 85 -3.19 -22.31 -10.22
N ARG A 86 -3.28 -21.57 -11.32
CA ARG A 86 -2.22 -20.71 -11.82
C ARG A 86 -2.66 -19.25 -11.85
N GLY A 87 -1.69 -18.35 -11.91
CA GLY A 87 -1.93 -16.93 -12.05
C GLY A 87 -0.64 -16.13 -12.09
N LYS A 88 -0.81 -14.82 -11.98
CA LYS A 88 0.29 -13.87 -11.85
C LYS A 88 0.10 -13.01 -10.61
N ALA A 89 1.19 -12.58 -10.03
CA ALA A 89 1.19 -11.74 -8.86
C ALA A 89 2.05 -10.50 -9.02
N TRP A 90 1.67 -9.49 -8.26
CA TRP A 90 2.47 -8.32 -7.96
C TRP A 90 2.85 -8.38 -6.48
N VAL A 91 4.13 -8.30 -6.18
CA VAL A 91 4.63 -8.30 -4.80
C VAL A 91 5.18 -6.90 -4.49
N ALA A 92 4.81 -6.34 -3.34
CA ALA A 92 5.19 -4.98 -2.95
C ALA A 92 6.68 -4.84 -2.51
N GLU A 93 7.52 -5.86 -2.72
CA GLU A 93 8.84 -6.06 -2.10
C GLU A 93 9.83 -4.87 -2.25
N GLU A 94 9.70 -4.03 -3.28
CA GLU A 94 10.55 -2.84 -3.44
C GLU A 94 10.40 -1.77 -2.34
N MET A 95 9.25 -1.74 -1.66
CA MET A 95 8.94 -0.76 -0.62
C MET A 95 9.41 -1.19 0.77
N GLU A 96 9.70 -2.48 0.99
CA GLU A 96 10.04 -3.04 2.29
C GLU A 96 11.46 -2.62 2.73
N ALA A 97 12.44 -2.79 1.83
CA ALA A 97 13.81 -2.35 2.03
C ALA A 97 13.93 -0.82 2.15
N LYS A 98 13.14 -0.07 1.36
CA LYS A 98 13.06 1.39 1.46
C LYS A 98 12.38 1.84 2.75
N ARG A 99 11.31 1.17 3.20
CA ARG A 99 10.62 1.46 4.47
C ARG A 99 11.52 1.19 5.67
N GLN A 100 12.24 0.06 5.70
CA GLN A 100 13.21 -0.24 6.75
C GLN A 100 14.33 0.80 6.77
N ALA A 101 14.91 1.16 5.62
CA ALA A 101 15.90 2.24 5.54
C ALA A 101 15.35 3.61 5.98
N ILE A 102 14.08 3.94 5.70
CA ILE A 102 13.43 5.19 6.15
C ILE A 102 13.20 5.19 7.66
N VAL A 103 12.78 4.07 8.24
CA VAL A 103 12.53 3.93 9.68
C VAL A 103 13.84 3.93 10.46
N GLU A 104 14.88 3.25 9.96
CA GLU A 104 16.22 3.19 10.57
C GLU A 104 16.99 4.50 10.42
N SER A 105 16.82 5.22 9.31
CA SER A 105 17.56 6.48 9.07
C SER A 105 17.15 7.65 9.96
N GLY A 106 16.09 7.53 10.78
CA GLY A 106 15.81 8.45 11.89
C GLY A 106 15.63 9.94 11.50
N LYS A 107 15.48 10.28 10.22
CA LYS A 107 15.50 11.68 9.74
C LYS A 107 14.27 12.51 10.12
N TYR A 108 13.17 11.90 10.55
CA TYR A 108 11.93 12.61 10.89
C TYR A 108 11.70 12.89 12.39
N ARG A 109 12.62 12.54 13.29
CA ARG A 109 12.56 13.01 14.69
C ARG A 109 13.24 14.37 14.89
N THR A 110 14.19 14.75 14.05
CA THR A 110 15.01 15.97 14.26
C THR A 110 14.49 17.20 13.52
N ALA A 111 13.87 17.05 12.34
CA ALA A 111 13.34 18.20 11.58
C ALA A 111 12.13 18.85 12.28
N ALA A 112 11.14 18.05 12.69
CA ALA A 112 9.96 18.54 13.43
C ALA A 112 10.28 19.01 14.85
N ALA A 113 11.39 18.54 15.44
CA ALA A 113 11.88 19.01 16.74
C ALA A 113 12.67 20.33 16.64
N ARG A 114 13.44 20.54 15.55
CA ARG A 114 14.15 21.82 15.31
C ARG A 114 13.21 22.97 14.97
N LEU A 115 12.17 22.72 14.17
CA LEU A 115 11.20 23.75 13.77
C LEU A 115 10.36 24.29 14.93
N ARG A 116 10.16 23.52 16.00
CA ARG A 116 9.39 23.98 17.17
C ARG A 116 10.17 24.95 18.07
N ASN A 117 11.51 24.84 18.13
CA ASN A 117 12.33 25.69 18.98
C ASN A 117 12.73 27.02 18.32
N GLU A 118 12.79 27.09 16.99
CA GLU A 118 13.04 28.35 16.27
C GLU A 118 11.76 29.21 16.14
N TRP A 119 10.57 28.60 16.07
CA TRP A 119 9.32 29.36 15.97
C TRP A 119 8.99 30.17 17.25
N MET A 120 9.49 29.76 18.43
CA MET A 120 9.38 30.59 19.65
C MET A 120 10.25 31.86 19.60
N LYS A 121 11.35 31.87 18.83
CA LYS A 121 12.15 33.09 18.61
C LYS A 121 11.49 34.00 17.58
N VAL A 122 10.95 33.42 16.51
CA VAL A 122 10.27 34.17 15.44
C VAL A 122 8.99 34.87 15.96
N ARG A 123 8.28 34.29 16.93
CA ARG A 123 7.10 34.92 17.54
C ARG A 123 7.42 36.14 18.42
N LYS A 124 8.67 36.30 18.87
CA LYS A 124 9.14 37.47 19.63
C LYS A 124 9.64 38.59 18.73
N ILE A 125 10.02 38.29 17.49
CA ILE A 125 10.57 39.25 16.52
C ILE A 125 9.47 39.86 15.64
N LEU A 126 8.31 39.21 15.49
CA LEU A 126 7.20 39.71 14.67
C LEU A 126 6.10 40.47 15.45
N SER A 127 6.36 40.87 16.70
CA SER A 127 5.67 42.03 17.28
C SER A 127 6.53 43.26 17.00
N PHE A 128 5.92 44.26 16.34
CA PHE A 128 6.42 45.61 16.00
C PHE A 128 6.76 45.89 14.53
N LYS A 129 5.71 46.30 13.80
CA LYS A 129 5.57 47.63 13.17
C LYS A 129 6.77 48.13 12.34
N THR A 130 6.67 48.09 11.01
CA THR A 130 6.44 49.24 10.11
C THR A 130 6.88 48.94 8.66
N ARG A 131 6.23 49.67 7.75
CA ARG A 131 6.17 49.55 6.28
C ARG A 131 7.34 50.33 5.60
N PRO A 132 7.47 50.31 4.26
CA PRO A 132 8.70 49.94 3.53
C PRO A 132 9.41 51.13 2.85
N SER A 133 10.63 50.94 2.29
CA SER A 133 11.10 51.80 1.19
C SER A 133 12.33 51.27 0.43
N LYS A 134 12.19 51.26 -0.91
CA LYS A 134 13.16 51.57 -1.99
C LYS A 134 14.12 50.48 -2.54
N VAL A 135 13.79 50.08 -3.78
CA VAL A 135 14.63 49.72 -4.97
C VAL A 135 15.59 50.90 -5.29
N PRO A 136 16.78 50.83 -5.95
CA PRO A 136 17.24 50.02 -7.11
C PRO A 136 18.69 49.45 -6.93
N LEU A 137 19.42 48.81 -7.86
CA LEU A 137 19.84 49.23 -9.21
C LEU A 137 20.55 48.06 -9.93
N PHE A 138 20.27 47.92 -11.22
CA PHE A 138 21.03 47.09 -12.16
C PHE A 138 22.45 47.64 -12.35
N GLU A 139 23.44 46.77 -12.59
CA GLU A 139 24.59 47.16 -13.39
C GLU A 139 25.13 45.96 -14.19
N HIS A 140 25.23 46.21 -15.50
CA HIS A 140 25.82 45.40 -16.55
C HIS A 140 27.31 45.20 -16.34
N LEU A 141 27.89 44.20 -17.01
CA LEU A 141 29.17 44.37 -17.69
C LEU A 141 29.33 43.37 -18.84
N SER A 142 29.66 43.96 -20.01
CA SER A 142 30.24 43.42 -21.25
C SER A 142 29.48 42.34 -22.02
#